data_AF-A0A842TR64-F1
#
_entry.id   AF-A0A842TR64-F1
#
_cell.length_a   1.000
_cell.length_b   1.000
_cell.length_c   1.000
_cell.angle_alpha   90.00
_cell.angle_beta   90.00
_cell.angle_gamma   90.00
#
_symmetry.space_group_name_H-M   'P 1'
#
loop_
_entity.id
_entity.type
_entity.pdbx_description
1 polymer ?
#
loop_
_entity_poly.entity_id
_entity_poly.type
_entity_poly.pdbx_seq_one_letter_code
_entity_poly.pdbx_strand_id
1 'polypeptide(L)'
;MKINPENIDKTKKRIKELMVELKKESCNKELINEMKEILETIGQDSDLYKKYSDIYDDAADSLMFAGVEAEECVCDPLRKHVPKSKEANIPE
;
A
#
# COMPACT_ATOMS: atom_id res chain seq x y z
N MET A 1 3.22 -1.60 -15.37
CA MET A 1 2.95 -3.00 -15.80
C MET A 1 1.45 -3.17 -15.88
N LYS A 2 0.88 -3.78 -16.92
CA LYS A 2 -0.55 -4.14 -16.90
C LYS A 2 -0.72 -5.39 -16.05
N ILE A 3 -1.31 -5.24 -14.87
CA ILE A 3 -1.60 -6.36 -13.98
C ILE A 3 -2.76 -7.15 -14.57
N ASN A 4 -2.62 -8.48 -14.61
CA ASN A 4 -3.72 -9.34 -15.04
C ASN A 4 -4.30 -10.06 -13.81
N PRO A 5 -5.39 -9.52 -13.22
CA PRO A 5 -6.01 -10.09 -12.01
C PRO A 5 -6.65 -11.46 -12.23
N GLU A 6 -6.72 -11.94 -13.48
CA GLU A 6 -7.17 -13.31 -13.81
C GLU A 6 -6.14 -14.37 -13.42
N ASN A 7 -4.84 -14.02 -13.32
CA ASN A 7 -3.83 -14.92 -12.78
C ASN A 7 -3.76 -14.76 -11.25
N ILE A 8 -4.61 -15.53 -10.56
CA ILE A 8 -4.86 -15.39 -9.12
C ILE A 8 -3.59 -15.55 -8.30
N ASP A 9 -2.86 -16.65 -8.47
CA ASP A 9 -1.64 -16.92 -7.69
C ASP A 9 -0.59 -15.81 -7.84
N LYS A 10 -0.38 -15.36 -9.08
CA LYS A 10 0.61 -14.32 -9.36
C LYS A 10 0.20 -12.98 -8.77
N THR A 11 -1.07 -12.62 -8.88
CA THR A 11 -1.60 -11.35 -8.37
C THR A 11 -1.65 -11.36 -6.85
N LYS A 12 -2.09 -12.46 -6.21
CA LYS A 12 -2.03 -12.63 -4.76
C LYS A 12 -0.61 -12.50 -4.23
N LYS A 13 0.35 -13.11 -4.92
CA LYS A 13 1.77 -12.97 -4.56
C LYS A 13 2.23 -11.51 -4.66
N ARG A 14 1.87 -10.81 -5.73
CA ARG A 14 2.22 -9.39 -5.91
C ARG A 14 1.57 -8.50 -4.84
N ILE A 15 0.31 -8.73 -4.48
CA ILE A 15 -0.36 -8.01 -3.39
C ILE A 15 0.40 -8.20 -2.07
N LYS A 16 0.78 -9.44 -1.74
CA LYS A 16 1.56 -9.72 -0.53
C LYS A 16 2.94 -9.05 -0.55
N GLU A 17 3.60 -9.03 -1.70
CA GLU A 17 4.87 -8.29 -1.87
C GLU A 17 4.65 -6.79 -1.65
N LEU A 18 3.64 -6.19 -2.28
CA LEU A 18 3.29 -4.78 -2.12
C LEU A 18 2.95 -4.44 -0.66
N MET A 19 2.23 -5.29 0.07
CA MET A 19 1.98 -5.09 1.50
C MET A 19 3.29 -5.02 2.32
N VAL A 20 4.29 -5.83 1.97
CA VAL A 20 5.59 -5.83 2.64
C VAL A 20 6.41 -4.60 2.25
N GLU A 21 6.40 -4.23 0.97
CA GLU A 21 7.12 -3.05 0.46
C GLU A 21 6.53 -1.75 1.03
N LEU A 22 5.20 -1.61 1.04
CA LEU A 22 4.50 -0.44 1.59
C LEU A 22 4.72 -0.28 3.11
N LYS A 23 4.92 -1.38 3.84
CA LYS A 23 5.31 -1.32 5.27
C LYS A 23 6.75 -0.85 5.48
N LYS A 24 7.64 -0.98 4.48
CA LYS A 24 9.04 -0.55 4.55
C LYS A 24 9.24 0.86 4.02
N GLU A 25 8.54 1.20 2.94
CA GLU A 25 8.67 2.44 2.18
C GLU A 25 7.30 3.07 1.98
N SER A 26 6.73 3.56 3.08
CA SER A 26 5.34 4.05 3.13
C SER A 26 5.05 5.29 2.30
N CYS A 27 6.05 5.94 1.72
CA CYS A 27 5.87 7.12 0.86
C CYS A 27 6.06 6.83 -0.64
N ASN A 28 6.22 5.57 -1.04
CA ASN A 28 6.44 5.22 -2.45
C ASN A 28 5.11 5.26 -3.24
N LYS A 29 4.86 6.42 -3.87
CA LYS A 29 3.64 6.68 -4.66
C LYS A 29 3.43 5.69 -5.80
N GLU A 30 4.48 5.13 -6.40
CA GLU A 30 4.33 4.15 -7.47
C GLU A 30 3.74 2.83 -6.93
N LEU A 31 4.23 2.36 -5.79
CA LEU A 31 3.72 1.16 -5.13
C LEU A 31 2.31 1.35 -4.57
N ILE A 32 2.01 2.54 -4.02
CA ILE A 32 0.68 2.90 -3.53
C ILE A 32 -0.33 2.91 -4.68
N ASN A 33 0.02 3.56 -5.81
CA ASN A 33 -0.84 3.57 -6.98
C ASN A 33 -1.02 2.16 -7.56
N GLU A 34 0.04 1.35 -7.61
CA GLU A 34 -0.05 -0.04 -8.08
C GLU A 34 -1.02 -0.85 -7.20
N MET A 35 -0.87 -0.80 -5.88
CA MET A 35 -1.78 -1.49 -4.95
C MET A 35 -3.23 -1.00 -5.10
N LYS A 36 -3.42 0.32 -5.27
CA LYS A 36 -4.75 0.91 -5.48
C LYS A 36 -5.40 0.38 -6.76
N GLU A 37 -4.70 0.40 -7.89
CA GLU A 37 -5.23 -0.10 -9.16
C GLU A 37 -5.64 -1.58 -9.08
N ILE A 38 -4.86 -2.40 -8.37
CA ILE A 38 -5.18 -3.82 -8.14
C ILE A 38 -6.49 -3.95 -7.35
N LEU A 39 -6.59 -3.26 -6.22
CA LEU A 39 -7.75 -3.36 -5.33
C LEU A 39 -9.01 -2.78 -5.98
N GLU A 40 -8.91 -1.67 -6.72
CA GLU A 40 -10.03 -1.12 -7.49
C GLU A 40 -10.53 -2.12 -8.53
N THR A 41 -9.62 -2.77 -9.26
CA THR A 41 -10.00 -3.78 -10.26
C THR A 41 -10.67 -5.01 -9.62
N ILE A 42 -10.15 -5.48 -8.48
CA ILE A 42 -10.74 -6.60 -7.73
C ILE A 42 -12.09 -6.21 -7.14
N GLY A 43 -12.24 -5.00 -6.60
CA GLY A 43 -13.48 -4.53 -5.97
C GLY A 43 -14.61 -4.25 -6.96
N GLN A 44 -14.28 -3.93 -8.22
CA GLN A 44 -15.26 -3.71 -9.29
C GLN A 44 -15.85 -5.02 -9.85
N ASP A 45 -15.22 -6.16 -9.61
CA ASP A 45 -15.65 -7.48 -10.10
C ASP A 45 -15.97 -8.41 -8.92
N SER A 46 -17.24 -8.79 -8.78
CA SER A 46 -17.69 -9.61 -7.64
C SER A 46 -17.08 -11.02 -7.61
N ASP A 47 -16.71 -11.58 -8.77
CA ASP A 47 -16.11 -12.90 -8.86
C ASP A 47 -14.62 -12.85 -8.54
N LEU A 48 -13.92 -11.78 -8.95
CA LEU A 48 -12.57 -11.51 -8.48
C LEU A 48 -12.57 -11.25 -6.97
N TYR A 49 -13.44 -10.38 -6.46
CA TYR A 49 -13.52 -10.10 -5.03
C TYR A 49 -13.63 -11.37 -4.18
N LYS A 50 -14.50 -12.32 -4.55
CA LYS A 50 -14.61 -13.63 -3.86
C LYS A 50 -13.32 -14.45 -3.87
N LYS A 51 -12.53 -14.34 -4.94
CA LYS A 51 -11.25 -15.06 -5.07
C LYS A 51 -10.14 -14.44 -4.22
N TYR A 52 -10.24 -13.14 -3.91
CA TYR A 52 -9.24 -12.37 -3.15
C TYR A 52 -9.72 -11.96 -1.75
N SER A 53 -10.92 -12.35 -1.33
CA SER A 53 -11.52 -11.93 -0.06
C SER A 53 -10.69 -12.33 1.17
N ASP A 54 -9.84 -13.34 1.05
CA ASP A 54 -8.89 -13.77 2.08
C ASP A 54 -7.75 -12.78 2.33
N ILE A 55 -7.44 -11.89 1.38
CA ILE A 55 -6.33 -10.91 1.49
C ILE A 55 -6.75 -9.48 1.20
N TYR A 56 -7.97 -9.26 0.71
CA TYR A 56 -8.44 -7.96 0.24
C TYR A 56 -8.47 -6.93 1.37
N ASP A 57 -9.03 -7.30 2.53
CA ASP A 57 -9.16 -6.39 3.68
C ASP A 57 -7.76 -6.01 4.23
N ASP A 58 -6.87 -6.99 4.40
CA ASP A 58 -5.49 -6.74 4.84
C ASP A 58 -4.70 -5.85 3.86
N ALA A 59 -4.94 -6.02 2.56
CA ALA A 59 -4.31 -5.22 1.51
C ALA A 59 -4.88 -3.79 1.49
N ALA A 60 -6.19 -3.63 1.69
CA ALA A 60 -6.84 -2.33 1.82
C ALA A 60 -6.34 -1.57 3.06
N ASP A 61 -6.20 -2.25 4.20
CA ASP A 61 -5.60 -1.67 5.41
C ASP A 61 -4.17 -1.22 5.16
N SER A 62 -3.36 -2.06 4.52
CA SER A 62 -1.97 -1.74 4.18
C SER A 62 -1.89 -0.52 3.26
N LEU A 63 -2.80 -0.40 2.29
CA LEU A 63 -2.90 0.75 1.41
C LEU A 63 -3.35 2.01 2.16
N MET A 64 -4.31 1.88 3.09
CA MET A 64 -4.79 3.00 3.90
C MET A 64 -3.67 3.56 4.78
N PHE A 65 -2.92 2.70 5.48
CA PHE A 65 -1.78 3.12 6.29
C PHE A 65 -0.69 3.78 5.44
N ALA A 66 -0.34 3.19 4.29
CA ALA A 66 0.65 3.79 3.40
C ALA A 66 0.16 5.11 2.79
N GLY A 67 -1.13 5.24 2.48
CA GLY A 67 -1.72 6.47 1.95
C GLY A 67 -1.73 7.60 2.98
N VAL A 68 -2.14 7.32 4.21
CA VAL A 68 -2.08 8.28 5.34
C VAL A 68 -0.63 8.69 5.61
N GLU A 69 0.28 7.72 5.70
CA GLU A 69 1.70 8.02 5.88
C GLU A 69 2.25 8.81 4.69
N ALA A 70 1.88 8.53 3.45
CA ALA A 70 2.34 9.27 2.27
C ALA A 70 1.82 10.71 2.18
N GLU A 71 0.60 10.98 2.63
CA GLU A 71 0.06 12.34 2.74
C GLU A 71 0.72 13.13 3.87
N GLU A 72 1.04 12.48 4.99
CA GLU A 72 1.82 13.08 6.08
C GLU A 72 3.33 13.14 5.76
N CYS A 73 3.81 12.30 4.84
CA CYS A 73 5.18 12.24 4.35
C CYS A 73 5.42 13.34 3.32
N VAL A 74 5.57 14.56 3.81
CA VAL A 74 6.32 15.61 3.11
C VAL A 74 7.80 15.22 3.19
N CYS A 75 8.23 14.35 2.28
CA CYS A 75 9.56 13.72 2.29
C CYS A 75 10.67 14.77 2.35
N ASP A 76 11.32 14.93 3.50
CA ASP A 76 12.57 15.68 3.62
C ASP A 76 13.71 14.78 3.09
N PRO A 77 14.37 15.15 1.98
CA PRO A 77 15.34 14.28 1.30
C PRO A 77 16.65 14.06 2.08
N LEU A 78 16.85 14.72 3.22
CA LEU A 78 18.10 14.65 4.00
C LEU A 78 17.99 13.88 5.32
N ARG A 79 16.77 13.50 5.77
CA ARG A 79 16.60 12.77 7.05
C ARG A 79 15.82 11.48 6.81
N LYS A 80 16.50 10.35 7.00
CA LYS A 80 15.95 8.98 7.03
C LYS A 80 14.55 8.98 7.67
N HIS A 81 13.60 8.31 7.01
CA HIS A 81 12.22 8.03 7.42
C HIS A 81 11.96 8.12 8.94
N VAL A 82 11.67 9.33 9.43
CA VAL A 82 11.09 9.55 10.76
C VAL A 82 9.78 10.29 10.55
N PRO A 83 8.63 9.72 10.97
CA PRO A 83 7.35 10.41 10.90
C PRO A 83 7.42 11.72 11.69
N LYS A 84 7.09 12.85 11.03
CA LYS A 84 7.14 14.22 11.60
C LYS A 84 6.41 14.35 12.93
N SER A 85 5.41 13.51 13.20
CA SER A 85 4.62 13.49 14.43
C SER A 85 5.44 13.14 15.69
N LYS A 86 6.67 12.62 15.55
CA LYS A 86 7.55 12.27 16.68
C LYS A 86 8.62 13.31 17.02
N GLU A 87 8.77 14.40 16.26
CA GLU A 87 9.74 15.46 16.59
C GLU A 87 9.19 16.51 17.59
N ALA A 88 7.89 16.48 17.91
CA ALA A 88 7.25 17.50 18.76
C ALA A 88 7.45 17.32 20.29
N ASN A 89 8.40 16.50 20.76
CA ASN A 89 8.64 16.30 22.21
C ASN A 89 10.12 16.15 22.55
N ILE A 90 10.97 17.07 22.08
CA ILE A 90 12.30 17.27 22.67
C ILE A 90 12.27 18.62 23.39
N PRO A 91 12.08 18.67 24.72
CA PRO A 91 12.19 19.91 25.47
C PRO A 91 13.66 20.38 25.47
N GLU A 92 13.87 21.67 25.19
CA GLU A 92 15.15 22.38 25.42
C GLU A 92 15.50 22.46 26.92
#